data_AF-A0A3S1B2F0-F1
#
_entry.id   AF-A0A3S1B2F0-F1
#
_cell.length_a   1.000
_cell.length_b   1.000
_cell.length_c   1.000
_cell.angle_alpha   90.00
_cell.angle_beta   90.00
_cell.angle_gamma   90.00
#
_symmetry.space_group_name_H-M   'P 1'
#
loop_
_entity.id
_entity.type
_entity.pdbx_description
1 polymer ?
#
loop_
_entity_poly.entity_id
_entity_poly.type
_entity_poly.pdbx_seq_one_letter_code
_entity_poly.pdbx_strand_id
1 'polypeptide(L)'
;MARNGPKQKSTKSTKDSYKPFLGNKKEGQGFADKRKKKAAYEYLKLLKKEKQSAAHNGDTEAPKHRTLDFLHSQTKSPRPGKKKSAFTVAEKIAKKKQEEKQAKKKKALQSKRERDVALKDYKERKQQHHLKLCKKTSRGQPVMRYQMELLLDRIHKQKGGGSSSST
;
A
#
# COMPACT_ATOMS: atom_id res chain seq x y z
N MET A 1 46.89 17.92 -5.86
CA MET A 1 47.05 16.54 -5.32
C MET A 1 47.11 16.61 -3.80
N ALA A 2 46.00 16.32 -3.11
CA ALA A 2 45.92 16.38 -1.65
C ALA A 2 46.34 15.05 -1.02
N ARG A 3 47.26 15.09 -0.06
CA ARG A 3 47.84 13.93 0.63
C ARG A 3 46.91 13.46 1.76
N ASN A 4 46.51 12.19 1.72
CA ASN A 4 45.71 11.52 2.75
C ASN A 4 46.57 11.21 3.98
N GLY A 5 46.19 11.73 5.15
CA GLY A 5 46.82 11.38 6.45
C GLY A 5 46.42 9.98 6.96
N PRO A 6 47.23 9.36 7.84
CA PRO A 6 47.01 7.99 8.28
C PRO A 6 45.80 7.87 9.22
N LYS A 7 44.95 6.88 8.94
CA LYS A 7 43.76 6.52 9.74
C LYS A 7 44.20 5.91 11.08
N GLN A 8 43.78 6.53 12.19
CA GLN A 8 43.95 5.94 13.52
C GLN A 8 43.11 4.66 13.64
N LYS A 9 43.78 3.54 13.95
CA LYS A 9 43.14 2.24 14.22
C LYS A 9 42.62 2.27 15.65
N SER A 10 41.29 2.24 15.83
CA SER A 10 40.67 2.05 17.14
C SER A 10 40.98 0.64 17.66
N THR A 11 41.72 0.53 18.75
CA THR A 11 41.92 -0.73 19.46
C THR A 11 40.60 -1.14 20.11
N LYS A 12 40.00 -2.25 19.64
CA LYS A 12 38.86 -2.87 20.33
C LYS A 12 39.35 -3.39 21.68
N SER A 13 38.91 -2.77 22.78
CA SER A 13 39.09 -3.32 24.11
C SER A 13 38.29 -4.61 24.24
N THR A 14 38.96 -5.76 24.29
CA THR A 14 38.42 -7.02 24.80
C THR A 14 38.25 -6.89 26.31
N LYS A 15 37.13 -6.32 26.74
CA LYS A 15 36.65 -6.49 28.11
C LYS A 15 35.91 -7.81 28.17
N ASP A 16 36.54 -8.81 28.79
CA ASP A 16 35.90 -10.03 29.23
C ASP A 16 34.70 -9.70 30.12
N SER A 17 33.52 -9.67 29.52
CA SER A 17 32.27 -9.60 30.25
C SER A 17 31.86 -11.02 30.61
N TYR A 18 32.32 -11.48 31.78
CA TYR A 18 31.68 -12.60 32.45
C TYR A 18 30.17 -12.32 32.48
N LYS A 19 29.40 -13.22 31.86
CA LYS A 19 27.96 -13.08 31.64
C LYS A 19 27.27 -12.60 32.92
N PRO A 20 26.58 -11.44 32.91
CA PRO A 20 25.86 -11.01 34.08
C PRO A 20 24.81 -12.07 34.43
N PHE A 21 24.88 -12.52 35.67
CA PHE A 21 23.96 -13.43 36.35
C PHE A 21 22.52 -13.27 35.80
N LEU A 22 22.01 -14.29 35.10
CA LEU A 22 20.63 -14.29 34.58
C LEU A 22 19.65 -14.49 35.75
N GLY A 23 19.27 -13.38 36.40
CA GLY A 23 18.28 -13.31 37.47
C GLY A 23 18.52 -12.12 38.41
N ASN A 24 17.49 -11.65 39.12
CA ASN A 24 17.72 -10.70 40.21
C ASN A 24 18.17 -11.49 41.46
N LYS A 25 19.35 -11.20 42.03
CA LYS A 25 19.89 -11.95 43.20
C LYS A 25 18.97 -11.87 44.42
N LYS A 26 18.23 -10.75 44.56
CA LYS A 26 17.30 -10.47 45.66
C LYS A 26 15.98 -11.26 45.59
N GLU A 27 15.57 -11.75 44.42
CA GLU A 27 14.22 -12.34 44.21
C GLU A 27 14.24 -13.81 43.78
N GLY A 28 15.40 -14.43 43.54
CA GLY A 28 15.50 -15.84 43.11
C GLY A 28 14.85 -16.17 41.74
N GLN A 29 14.29 -15.17 41.05
CA GLN A 29 13.45 -15.32 39.85
C GLN A 29 14.17 -15.95 38.66
N GLY A 30 15.48 -15.70 38.48
CA GLY A 30 16.22 -16.25 37.32
C GLY A 30 16.34 -17.77 37.33
N PHE A 31 16.46 -18.38 38.52
CA PHE A 31 16.44 -19.84 38.68
C PHE A 31 15.02 -20.39 38.64
N ALA A 32 14.03 -19.64 39.11
CA ALA A 32 12.63 -20.03 39.05
C ALA A 32 12.15 -20.13 37.60
N ASP A 33 12.47 -19.14 36.74
CA ASP A 33 12.07 -19.17 35.33
C ASP A 33 12.81 -20.24 34.53
N LYS A 34 14.10 -20.47 34.82
CA LYS A 34 14.84 -21.59 34.22
C LYS A 34 14.28 -22.94 34.65
N ARG A 35 13.92 -23.11 35.93
CA ARG A 35 13.28 -24.33 36.43
C ARG A 35 11.89 -24.52 35.82
N LYS A 36 11.07 -23.46 35.72
CA LYS A 36 9.76 -23.49 35.04
C LYS A 36 9.90 -23.87 33.57
N LYS A 37 10.85 -23.26 32.84
CA LYS A 37 11.14 -23.61 31.44
C LYS A 37 11.63 -25.05 31.30
N LYS A 38 12.50 -25.51 32.20
CA LYS A 38 13.02 -26.89 32.20
C LYS A 38 11.89 -27.89 32.49
N ALA A 39 11.07 -27.64 33.50
CA ALA A 39 9.91 -28.47 33.82
C ALA A 39 8.91 -28.53 32.65
N ALA A 40 8.62 -27.40 32.00
CA ALA A 40 7.77 -27.36 30.80
C ALA A 40 8.37 -28.15 29.63
N TYR A 41 9.70 -28.08 29.44
CA TYR A 41 10.38 -28.83 28.38
C TYR A 41 10.37 -30.35 28.65
N GLU A 42 10.65 -30.79 29.88
CA GLU A 42 10.56 -32.19 30.26
C GLU A 42 9.13 -32.73 30.08
N TYR A 43 8.11 -31.95 30.44
CA TYR A 43 6.71 -32.32 30.21
C TYR A 43 6.39 -32.48 28.71
N LEU A 44 6.78 -31.51 27.87
CA LEU A 44 6.59 -31.60 26.41
C LEU A 44 7.36 -32.78 25.80
N LYS A 45 8.52 -33.11 26.35
CA LYS A 45 9.35 -34.24 25.93
C LYS A 45 8.67 -35.58 26.27
N LEU A 46 8.06 -35.70 27.44
CA LEU A 46 7.27 -36.88 27.82
C LEU A 46 6.05 -37.04 26.92
N LEU A 47 5.28 -35.97 26.68
CA LEU A 47 4.14 -36.00 25.75
C LEU A 47 4.56 -36.40 24.33
N LYS A 48 5.74 -35.98 23.88
CA LYS A 48 6.27 -36.38 22.56
C LYS A 48 6.61 -37.87 22.53
N LYS A 49 7.19 -38.41 23.61
CA LYS A 49 7.49 -39.83 23.74
C LYS A 49 6.21 -40.67 23.81
N GLU A 50 5.23 -40.26 24.60
CA GLU A 50 3.91 -40.92 24.70
C GLU A 50 3.21 -40.99 23.35
N LYS A 51 3.26 -39.90 22.56
CA LYS A 51 2.72 -39.91 21.18
C LYS A 51 3.46 -40.88 20.26
N GLN A 52 4.78 -40.97 20.39
CA GLN A 52 5.59 -41.88 19.58
C GLN A 52 5.40 -43.34 20.00
N SER A 53 5.25 -43.63 21.29
CA SER A 53 4.96 -44.99 21.78
C SER A 53 3.52 -45.40 21.49
N ALA A 54 2.54 -44.49 21.57
CA ALA A 54 1.16 -44.76 21.16
C ALA A 54 1.07 -45.07 19.65
N ALA A 55 1.82 -44.34 18.82
CA ALA A 55 1.92 -44.63 17.38
C ALA A 55 2.59 -45.99 17.09
N HIS A 56 3.47 -46.47 17.98
CA HIS A 56 4.14 -47.76 17.85
C HIS A 56 3.29 -48.94 18.39
N ASN A 57 2.47 -48.70 19.42
CA ASN A 57 1.70 -49.76 20.10
C ASN A 57 0.27 -49.94 19.55
N GLY A 58 -0.16 -49.16 18.55
CA GLY A 58 -1.39 -49.44 17.79
C GLY A 58 -2.71 -49.16 18.51
N ASP A 59 -2.69 -48.64 19.74
CA ASP A 59 -3.91 -48.23 20.43
C ASP A 59 -4.44 -46.92 19.82
N THR A 60 -5.54 -47.06 19.09
CA THR A 60 -6.30 -45.96 18.49
C THR A 60 -7.06 -45.21 19.58
N GLU A 61 -7.33 -43.91 19.34
CA GLU A 61 -7.94 -42.95 20.29
C GLU A 61 -6.93 -42.19 21.17
N ALA A 62 -6.05 -41.42 20.52
CA ALA A 62 -5.42 -40.28 21.16
C ALA A 62 -6.52 -39.36 21.74
N PRO A 63 -6.51 -39.01 23.05
CA PRO A 63 -7.46 -38.05 23.57
C PRO A 63 -7.30 -36.77 22.74
N LYS A 64 -8.39 -36.31 22.14
CA LYS A 64 -8.51 -35.00 21.48
C LYS A 64 -8.35 -33.94 22.57
N HIS A 65 -7.13 -33.80 23.09
CA HIS A 65 -6.75 -32.79 24.05
C HIS A 65 -6.93 -31.48 23.32
N ARG A 66 -8.11 -30.85 23.50
CA ARG A 66 -8.53 -29.55 22.96
C ARG A 66 -7.29 -28.73 22.69
N THR A 67 -6.85 -28.77 21.43
CA THR A 67 -5.50 -28.40 21.04
C THR A 67 -5.40 -26.90 21.13
N LEU A 68 -4.97 -26.41 22.29
CA LEU A 68 -4.44 -25.07 22.49
C LEU A 68 -5.39 -23.89 22.18
N ASP A 69 -6.69 -24.09 21.96
CA ASP A 69 -7.61 -22.96 21.77
C ASP A 69 -7.72 -22.08 23.02
N PHE A 70 -7.59 -22.69 24.20
CA PHE A 70 -7.56 -21.98 25.49
C PHE A 70 -6.29 -21.13 25.69
N LEU A 71 -5.15 -21.58 25.18
CA LEU A 71 -3.89 -20.82 25.21
C LEU A 71 -3.87 -19.69 24.16
N HIS A 72 -4.54 -19.90 23.02
CA HIS A 72 -4.73 -18.87 21.99
C HIS A 72 -5.81 -17.86 22.36
N SER A 73 -6.86 -18.24 23.09
CA SER A 73 -7.90 -17.31 23.54
C SER A 73 -7.39 -16.35 24.62
N GLN A 74 -6.53 -16.83 25.54
CA GLN A 74 -5.93 -15.98 26.59
C GLN A 74 -4.85 -15.00 26.09
N THR A 75 -4.31 -15.19 24.88
CA THR A 75 -3.24 -14.34 24.32
C THR A 75 -3.71 -13.35 23.25
N LYS A 76 -5.00 -13.38 22.88
CA LYS A 76 -5.61 -12.48 21.88
C LYS A 76 -6.10 -11.14 22.43
N SER A 77 -6.12 -10.94 23.75
CA SER A 77 -6.33 -9.59 24.26
C SER A 77 -5.06 -8.77 23.94
N PRO A 78 -5.17 -7.69 23.15
CA PRO A 78 -4.02 -6.82 22.93
C PRO A 78 -3.66 -6.23 24.30
N ARG A 79 -2.62 -6.78 24.93
CA ARG A 79 -2.12 -6.20 26.17
C ARG A 79 -1.80 -4.74 25.90
N PRO A 80 -2.39 -3.77 26.63
CA PRO A 80 -2.09 -2.37 26.43
C PRO A 80 -0.56 -2.18 26.53
N GLY A 81 0.05 -1.62 25.48
CA GLY A 81 1.49 -1.36 25.41
C GLY A 81 2.33 -2.27 24.50
N LYS A 82 1.79 -3.33 23.88
CA LYS A 82 2.57 -4.12 22.89
C LYS A 82 2.56 -3.46 21.51
N LYS A 83 3.74 -3.02 21.06
CA LYS A 83 3.94 -2.47 19.70
C LYS A 83 3.64 -3.54 18.65
N LYS A 84 2.98 -3.13 17.55
CA LYS A 84 2.72 -4.01 16.40
C LYS A 84 4.04 -4.54 15.83
N SER A 85 4.05 -5.78 15.35
CA SER A 85 5.22 -6.35 14.68
C SER A 85 5.61 -5.49 13.48
N ALA A 86 6.91 -5.24 13.30
CA ALA A 86 7.44 -4.47 12.16
C ALA A 86 6.93 -5.02 10.82
N PHE A 87 6.80 -6.34 10.71
CA PHE A 87 6.24 -7.02 9.53
C PHE A 87 4.80 -6.57 9.24
N THR A 88 3.94 -6.53 10.25
CA THR A 88 2.53 -6.11 10.09
C THR A 88 2.38 -4.63 9.74
N VAL A 89 3.33 -3.79 10.17
CA VAL A 89 3.37 -2.37 9.80
C VAL A 89 3.80 -2.23 8.34
N ALA A 90 4.85 -2.95 7.94
CA ALA A 90 5.35 -2.96 6.56
C ALA A 90 4.29 -3.44 5.56
N GLU A 91 3.56 -4.51 5.88
CA GLU A 91 2.48 -5.03 5.02
C GLU A 91 1.37 -3.99 4.79
N LYS A 92 0.97 -3.27 5.85
CA LYS A 92 -0.04 -2.20 5.75
C LYS A 92 0.43 -1.04 4.89
N ILE A 93 1.69 -0.65 5.02
CA ILE A 93 2.29 0.42 4.18
C ILE A 93 2.32 -0.02 2.71
N ALA A 94 2.71 -1.27 2.45
CA ALA A 94 2.75 -1.81 1.09
C ALA A 94 1.36 -1.83 0.45
N LYS A 95 0.33 -2.30 1.18
CA LYS A 95 -1.07 -2.29 0.73
C LYS A 95 -1.55 -0.88 0.38
N LYS A 96 -1.35 0.09 1.28
CA LYS A 96 -1.67 1.51 1.03
C LYS A 96 -0.97 2.04 -0.23
N LYS A 97 0.32 1.74 -0.39
CA LYS A 97 1.11 2.18 -1.57
C LYS A 97 0.61 1.54 -2.87
N GLN A 98 0.11 0.30 -2.82
CA GLN A 98 -0.49 -0.36 -3.98
C GLN A 98 -1.83 0.30 -4.34
N GLU A 99 -2.69 0.54 -3.35
CA GLU A 99 -3.99 1.21 -3.54
C GLU A 99 -3.81 2.63 -4.12
N GLU A 100 -2.89 3.41 -3.58
CA GLU A 100 -2.58 4.75 -4.09
C GLU A 100 -2.10 4.70 -5.56
N LYS A 101 -1.20 3.76 -5.89
CA LYS A 101 -0.76 3.54 -7.28
C LYS A 101 -1.93 3.17 -8.19
N GLN A 102 -2.82 2.29 -7.74
CA GLN A 102 -4.00 1.89 -8.52
C GLN A 102 -4.96 3.08 -8.71
N ALA A 103 -5.21 3.86 -7.66
CA ALA A 103 -6.04 5.06 -7.73
C ALA A 103 -5.44 6.09 -8.71
N LYS A 104 -4.13 6.33 -8.66
CA LYS A 104 -3.44 7.23 -9.59
C LYS A 104 -3.54 6.74 -11.03
N LYS A 105 -3.36 5.44 -11.28
CA LYS A 105 -3.54 4.84 -12.60
C LYS A 105 -4.97 4.99 -13.12
N LYS A 106 -5.98 4.74 -12.28
CA LYS A 106 -7.40 4.92 -12.62
C LYS A 106 -7.72 6.36 -12.98
N LYS A 107 -7.27 7.34 -12.18
CA LYS A 107 -7.43 8.77 -12.46
C LYS A 107 -6.74 9.20 -13.76
N ALA A 108 -5.52 8.74 -14.00
CA ALA A 108 -4.80 9.04 -15.25
C ALA A 108 -5.53 8.46 -16.48
N LEU A 109 -6.09 7.26 -16.36
CA LEU A 109 -6.89 6.65 -17.42
C LEU A 109 -8.19 7.43 -17.69
N GLN A 110 -8.88 7.88 -16.63
CA GLN A 110 -10.07 8.72 -16.76
C GLN A 110 -9.74 10.04 -17.47
N SER A 111 -8.74 10.77 -17.02
CA SER A 111 -8.30 12.01 -17.67
C SER A 111 -7.87 11.80 -19.12
N LYS A 112 -7.25 10.65 -19.46
CA LYS A 112 -6.94 10.31 -20.85
C LYS A 112 -8.21 10.12 -21.68
N ARG A 113 -9.18 9.35 -21.17
CA ARG A 113 -10.47 9.13 -21.85
C ARG A 113 -11.21 10.45 -22.08
N GLU A 114 -11.28 11.31 -21.07
CA GLU A 114 -11.91 12.63 -21.15
C GLU A 114 -11.25 13.49 -22.24
N ARG A 115 -9.91 13.53 -22.29
CA ARG A 115 -9.18 14.23 -23.36
C ARG A 115 -9.47 13.64 -24.74
N ASP A 116 -9.47 12.31 -24.86
CA ASP A 116 -9.71 11.64 -26.13
C ASP A 116 -11.15 11.89 -26.64
N VAL A 117 -12.14 11.91 -25.73
CA VAL A 117 -13.54 12.28 -26.04
C VAL A 117 -13.62 13.73 -26.47
N ALA A 118 -13.05 14.67 -25.70
CA ALA A 118 -13.07 16.10 -26.06
C ALA A 118 -12.40 16.38 -27.41
N LEU A 119 -11.31 15.66 -27.74
CA LEU A 119 -10.65 15.77 -29.04
C LEU A 119 -11.51 15.22 -30.18
N LYS A 120 -12.25 14.12 -29.96
CA LYS A 120 -13.20 13.59 -30.95
C LYS A 120 -14.32 14.58 -31.20
N ASP A 121 -14.96 15.09 -30.16
CA ASP A 121 -16.04 16.06 -30.25
C ASP A 121 -15.60 17.33 -31.00
N TYR A 122 -14.39 17.83 -30.71
CA TYR A 122 -13.82 18.98 -31.43
C TYR A 122 -13.62 18.68 -32.92
N LYS A 123 -13.07 17.51 -33.26
CA LYS A 123 -12.84 17.10 -34.66
C LYS A 123 -14.17 16.96 -35.40
N GLU A 124 -15.16 16.33 -34.79
CA GLU A 124 -16.50 16.18 -35.34
C GLU A 124 -17.15 17.54 -35.57
N ARG A 125 -17.16 18.43 -34.57
CA ARG A 125 -17.67 19.80 -34.72
C ARG A 125 -16.97 20.55 -35.85
N LYS A 126 -15.64 20.43 -35.95
CA LYS A 126 -14.84 21.07 -37.01
C LYS A 126 -15.20 20.52 -38.39
N GLN A 127 -15.36 19.19 -38.53
CA GLN A 127 -15.77 18.54 -39.77
C GLN A 127 -17.19 18.96 -40.17
N GLN A 128 -18.15 18.90 -39.25
CA GLN A 128 -19.53 19.30 -39.51
C GLN A 128 -19.62 20.77 -39.93
N HIS A 129 -18.86 21.63 -39.25
CA HIS A 129 -18.74 23.04 -39.59
C HIS A 129 -18.15 23.25 -40.99
N HIS A 130 -17.07 22.54 -41.33
CA HIS A 130 -16.46 22.60 -42.66
C HIS A 130 -17.43 22.14 -43.75
N LEU A 131 -18.09 20.99 -43.56
CA LEU A 131 -19.10 20.47 -44.48
C LEU A 131 -20.24 21.47 -44.71
N LYS A 132 -20.73 22.13 -43.64
CA LYS A 132 -21.76 23.18 -43.75
C LYS A 132 -21.29 24.37 -44.58
N LEU A 133 -20.06 24.84 -44.38
CA LEU A 133 -19.52 25.99 -45.11
C LEU A 133 -19.18 25.71 -46.56
N CYS A 134 -18.77 24.49 -46.87
CA CYS A 134 -18.46 24.07 -48.23
C CYS A 134 -19.71 23.75 -49.07
N LYS A 135 -20.93 23.89 -48.51
CA LYS A 135 -22.17 23.69 -49.26
C LYS A 135 -22.26 24.69 -50.41
N LYS A 136 -22.59 24.17 -51.58
CA LYS A 136 -22.77 24.93 -52.82
C LYS A 136 -24.16 24.68 -53.39
N THR A 137 -24.68 25.65 -54.13
CA THR A 137 -25.90 25.50 -54.92
C THR A 137 -25.65 24.55 -56.10
N SER A 138 -26.72 24.13 -56.79
CA SER A 138 -26.61 23.31 -58.01
C SER A 138 -25.74 23.96 -59.10
N ARG A 139 -25.60 25.30 -59.08
CA ARG A 139 -24.73 26.07 -59.97
C ARG A 139 -23.31 26.30 -59.44
N GLY A 140 -22.94 25.64 -58.35
CA GLY A 140 -21.59 25.69 -57.77
C GLY A 140 -21.28 26.94 -56.95
N GLN A 141 -22.25 27.86 -56.77
CA GLN A 141 -22.07 29.05 -55.95
C GLN A 141 -22.10 28.69 -54.45
N PRO A 142 -21.29 29.33 -53.60
CA PRO A 142 -21.32 29.09 -52.17
C PRO A 142 -22.67 29.50 -51.56
N VAL A 143 -23.17 28.71 -50.61
CA VAL A 143 -24.38 29.06 -49.88
C VAL A 143 -24.04 30.09 -48.79
N MET A 144 -24.29 31.36 -49.08
CA MET A 144 -23.90 32.50 -48.24
C MET A 144 -24.52 32.50 -46.83
N ARG A 145 -25.68 31.88 -46.64
CA ARG A 145 -26.38 31.79 -45.34
C ARG A 145 -25.45 31.33 -44.20
N TYR A 146 -24.70 30.25 -44.41
CA TYR A 146 -23.82 29.69 -43.38
C TYR A 146 -22.59 30.57 -43.09
N GLN A 147 -22.11 31.30 -44.10
CA GLN A 147 -20.99 32.23 -43.94
C GLN A 147 -21.43 33.48 -43.17
N MET A 148 -22.65 33.97 -43.44
CA MET A 148 -23.26 35.08 -42.71
C MET A 148 -23.49 34.74 -41.24
N GLU A 149 -24.01 33.54 -40.94
CA GLU A 149 -24.21 33.06 -39.56
C GLU A 149 -22.90 33.11 -38.74
N LEU A 150 -21.79 32.64 -39.33
CA LEU A 150 -20.48 32.72 -38.68
C LEU A 150 -19.96 34.13 -38.48
N LEU A 151 -20.22 35.02 -39.43
CA LEU A 151 -19.82 36.41 -39.32
C LEU A 151 -20.60 37.09 -38.20
N LEU A 152 -21.91 36.86 -38.11
CA LEU A 152 -22.76 37.35 -37.03
C LEU A 152 -22.30 36.80 -35.66
N ASP A 153 -22.00 35.51 -35.57
CA ASP A 153 -21.46 34.89 -34.35
C ASP A 153 -20.13 35.54 -33.93
N ARG A 154 -19.24 35.83 -34.89
CA ARG A 154 -17.97 36.51 -34.63
C ARG A 154 -18.21 37.92 -34.11
N ILE A 155 -19.14 38.67 -34.71
CA ILE A 155 -19.50 40.03 -34.28
C ILE A 155 -20.11 39.99 -32.88
N HIS A 156 -21.05 39.08 -32.61
CA HIS A 156 -21.64 38.91 -31.27
C HIS A 156 -20.59 38.54 -30.23
N LYS A 157 -19.63 37.67 -30.56
CA LYS A 157 -18.54 37.30 -29.65
C LYS A 157 -17.58 38.46 -29.37
N GLN A 158 -17.28 39.29 -30.37
CA GLN A 158 -16.48 40.50 -30.21
C GLN A 158 -17.22 41.57 -29.40
N LYS A 159 -18.51 41.76 -29.66
CA LYS A 159 -19.36 42.76 -29.01
C LYS A 159 -19.71 42.38 -27.56
N GLY A 160 -20.01 41.10 -27.30
CA GLY A 160 -20.30 40.58 -25.95
C GLY A 160 -19.09 40.45 -25.04
N GLY A 161 -17.86 40.48 -25.58
CA GLY A 161 -16.62 40.57 -24.79
C GLY A 161 -16.21 42.00 -24.39
N GLY A 162 -16.88 43.02 -24.93
CA GLY A 162 -16.60 44.44 -24.66
C GLY A 162 -17.69 45.19 -23.88
N SER A 163 -18.82 44.55 -23.57
CA SER A 163 -19.98 45.20 -22.92
C SER A 163 -20.20 44.79 -21.46
N SER A 164 -19.31 44.00 -20.84
CA SER A 164 -19.43 43.58 -19.43
C SER A 164 -18.52 44.36 -18.46
N SER A 165 -17.97 45.50 -18.88
CA SER A 165 -17.11 46.36 -18.05
C SER A 165 -17.63 47.80 -17.87
N SER A 166 -18.95 48.01 -17.98
CA SER A 166 -19.57 49.31 -17.71
C SER A 166 -20.87 49.15 -16.91
N THR A 167 -20.74 48.83 -15.63
CA THR A 167 -21.66 49.20 -14.53
C THR A 167 -20.94 48.95 -13.23
#